data_AF-A0A832VBF8-F1
#
_entry.id   AF-A0A832VBF8-F1
#
_cell.length_a   1.000
_cell.length_b   1.000
_cell.length_c   1.000
_cell.angle_alpha   90.00
_cell.angle_beta   90.00
_cell.angle_gamma   90.00
#
_symmetry.space_group_name_H-M   'P 1'
#
loop_
_entity.id
_entity.type
_entity.pdbx_description
1 polymer ?
#
loop_
_entity_poly.entity_id
_entity_poly.type
_entity_poly.pdbx_seq_one_letter_code
_entity_poly.pdbx_strand_id
1 'polypeptide(L)'
;PDLLTEDGRAGPLTYELELYQGCVRFKRGCKFCIEPKKGLPLWREESEVLSEITAALDSGVNHIRIGGATDIYTYKAEGVRDLEYPIPNPEPIAKILHGAREDERLKIFHVDNGNPSIVAENLEPATEITKTMVNTLSDGAVLSFGLESADPTVHEINWLNCNAEQLTTAIRHINEFGKGRGERGLPKLLPGLNFIAGLNGETDKSYQMNLELLHNLRSQGLWLRRINIRQVEGRGFQDISEEPFRAFKKAVREEIDTILLQEMFPLGTKLSDVWWEAHENRIRRPEQVLDPSHRAEVIRGKAGITFGRQIGAYPILVGLPYLVPLEAGSDIIVTGHGARSISGVEANLSINKATQSQLEAVPGIGKKAAWRIVSTRAKASRKSKIPFDSVEAAFQAAGIQTPEVAKQVFSI
;
A
#
# COMPACT_ATOMS: atom_id res chain seq x y z
N PRO A 1 -22.83 -6.39 9.20
CA PRO A 1 -22.33 -5.87 7.90
C PRO A 1 -23.10 -6.58 6.78
N ASP A 2 -23.36 -5.92 5.65
CA ASP A 2 -23.99 -6.58 4.51
C ASP A 2 -22.98 -7.59 3.91
N LEU A 3 -23.27 -8.88 4.09
CA LEU A 3 -22.41 -9.98 3.66
C LEU A 3 -22.60 -10.33 2.18
N LEU A 4 -23.55 -9.67 1.52
CA LEU A 4 -23.79 -9.77 0.08
C LEU A 4 -24.18 -8.39 -0.45
N THR A 5 -23.65 -8.02 -1.61
CA THR A 5 -24.11 -6.85 -2.38
C THR A 5 -25.44 -7.17 -3.08
N GLU A 6 -26.17 -6.14 -3.53
CA GLU A 6 -27.41 -6.32 -4.30
C GLU A 6 -27.24 -7.18 -5.56
N ASP A 7 -26.04 -7.19 -6.15
CA ASP A 7 -25.67 -8.01 -7.31
C ASP A 7 -25.10 -9.40 -6.94
N GLY A 8 -25.18 -9.81 -5.67
CA GLY A 8 -24.87 -11.16 -5.19
C GLY A 8 -23.39 -11.45 -4.94
N ARG A 9 -22.51 -10.44 -4.97
CA ARG A 9 -21.09 -10.61 -4.59
C ARG A 9 -20.96 -10.68 -3.07
N ALA A 10 -20.03 -11.51 -2.59
CA ALA A 10 -19.71 -11.59 -1.17
C ALA A 10 -19.31 -10.23 -0.60
N GLY A 11 -19.72 -10.01 0.65
CA GLY A 11 -19.62 -8.77 1.40
C GLY A 11 -18.19 -8.34 1.69
N PRO A 12 -18.02 -7.31 2.51
CA PRO A 12 -17.07 -6.23 2.29
C PRO A 12 -15.73 -6.69 1.70
N LEU A 13 -15.25 -5.96 0.67
CA LEU A 13 -14.00 -6.29 -0.03
C LEU A 13 -12.82 -6.47 0.93
N THR A 14 -12.84 -5.86 2.11
CA THR A 14 -11.92 -6.18 3.20
C THR A 14 -12.65 -6.08 4.53
N TYR A 15 -12.42 -7.04 5.42
CA TYR A 15 -12.93 -7.05 6.79
C TYR A 15 -11.81 -6.65 7.76
N GLU A 16 -12.07 -5.62 8.55
CA GLU A 16 -11.16 -5.20 9.62
C GLU A 16 -11.66 -5.78 10.94
N LEU A 17 -10.79 -6.48 11.65
CA LEU A 17 -11.07 -7.02 12.99
C LEU A 17 -10.14 -6.37 14.00
N GLU A 18 -10.65 -6.09 15.19
CA GLU A 18 -9.86 -5.50 16.28
C GLU A 18 -9.15 -6.59 17.07
N LEU A 19 -7.85 -6.40 17.36
CA LEU A 19 -7.10 -7.31 18.23
C LEU A 19 -7.22 -6.94 19.72
N TYR A 20 -7.24 -5.64 20.01
CA TYR A 20 -7.41 -5.08 21.35
C TYR A 20 -7.78 -3.60 21.24
N GLN A 21 -8.23 -3.03 22.36
CA GLN A 21 -8.45 -1.58 22.51
C GLN A 21 -7.61 -1.02 23.66
N GLY A 22 -7.24 0.26 23.60
CA GLY A 22 -6.35 0.88 24.58
C GLY A 22 -4.92 0.99 24.07
N CYS A 23 -4.02 1.53 24.89
CA CYS A 23 -2.63 1.77 24.48
C CYS A 23 -1.67 1.42 25.60
N VAL A 24 -0.56 0.76 25.30
CA VAL A 24 0.49 0.49 26.31
C VAL A 24 1.06 1.76 26.94
N ARG A 25 1.01 2.89 26.23
CA ARG A 25 1.43 4.19 26.74
C ARG A 25 0.33 4.91 27.53
N PHE A 26 -0.69 4.22 28.06
CA PHE A 26 -1.83 4.85 28.76
C PHE A 26 -1.45 5.82 29.90
N LYS A 27 -0.33 5.59 30.61
CA LYS A 27 0.16 6.49 31.69
C LYS A 27 0.72 7.81 31.17
N ARG A 28 1.44 7.77 30.04
CA ARG A 28 2.14 8.93 29.45
C ARG A 28 2.08 8.84 27.93
N GLY A 29 0.86 8.85 27.41
CA GLY A 29 0.61 8.69 25.98
C GLY A 29 0.76 10.00 25.23
N CYS A 30 0.89 9.92 23.91
CA CYS A 30 0.96 11.11 23.06
C CYS A 30 -0.23 12.04 23.35
N LYS A 31 0.03 13.33 23.62
CA LYS A 31 -1.00 14.29 24.05
C LYS A 31 -2.13 14.50 23.04
N PHE A 32 -1.85 14.30 21.74
CA PHE A 32 -2.84 14.40 20.66
C PHE A 32 -3.68 13.14 20.48
N CYS A 33 -3.27 12.00 21.06
CA CYS A 33 -3.88 10.71 20.78
C CYS A 33 -5.05 10.42 21.73
N ILE A 34 -6.11 9.82 21.20
CA ILE A 34 -7.26 9.37 22.00
C ILE A 34 -7.03 7.99 22.63
N GLU A 35 -6.18 7.15 22.03
CA GLU A 35 -5.99 5.77 22.46
C GLU A 35 -5.51 5.61 23.91
N PRO A 36 -4.56 6.42 24.43
CA PRO A 36 -4.18 6.37 25.84
C PRO A 36 -5.35 6.64 26.81
N LYS A 37 -6.35 7.41 26.38
CA LYS A 37 -7.53 7.76 27.20
C LYS A 37 -8.50 6.58 27.36
N LYS A 38 -8.43 5.58 26.48
CA LYS A 38 -9.16 4.31 26.62
C LYS A 38 -8.57 3.44 27.76
N GLY A 39 -7.39 3.80 28.27
CA GLY A 39 -6.75 3.16 29.40
C GLY A 39 -5.86 1.99 29.01
N LEU A 40 -5.67 1.09 29.98
CA LEU A 40 -4.90 -0.13 29.81
C LEU A 40 -5.45 -0.97 28.65
N PRO A 41 -4.58 -1.58 27.83
CA PRO A 41 -5.03 -2.47 26.76
C PRO A 41 -5.96 -3.58 27.26
N LEU A 42 -7.08 -3.77 26.56
CA LEU A 42 -8.03 -4.85 26.73
C LEU A 42 -7.86 -5.83 25.58
N TRP A 43 -7.12 -6.90 25.82
CA TRP A 43 -6.78 -7.91 24.83
C TRP A 43 -7.95 -8.86 24.58
N ARG A 44 -8.15 -9.25 23.32
CA ARG A 44 -9.00 -10.40 22.97
C ARG A 44 -8.20 -11.68 23.09
N GLU A 45 -8.87 -12.80 23.30
CA GLU A 45 -8.24 -14.12 23.27
C GLU A 45 -8.00 -14.58 21.82
N GLU A 46 -6.90 -15.30 21.59
CA GLU A 46 -6.46 -15.75 20.27
C GLU A 46 -7.54 -16.61 19.59
N SER A 47 -8.20 -17.48 20.36
CA SER A 47 -9.27 -18.35 19.87
C SER A 47 -10.50 -17.56 19.40
N GLU A 48 -10.82 -16.44 20.06
CA GLU A 48 -11.94 -15.59 19.66
C GLU A 48 -11.63 -14.83 18.37
N VAL A 49 -10.39 -14.35 18.22
CA VAL A 49 -9.92 -13.70 16.99
C VAL A 49 -9.95 -14.70 15.82
N LEU A 50 -9.43 -15.91 16.01
CA LEU A 50 -9.46 -16.96 14.98
C LEU A 50 -10.89 -17.37 14.62
N SER A 51 -11.77 -17.52 15.61
CA SER A 51 -13.18 -17.85 15.36
C SER A 51 -13.89 -16.76 14.54
N GLU A 52 -13.60 -15.49 14.78
CA GLU A 52 -14.15 -14.39 13.98
C GLU A 52 -13.60 -14.41 12.55
N ILE A 53 -12.31 -14.69 12.37
CA ILE A 53 -11.70 -14.87 11.04
C ILE A 53 -12.45 -15.97 10.28
N THR A 54 -12.63 -17.15 10.88
CA THR A 54 -13.37 -18.26 10.26
C THR A 54 -14.81 -17.85 9.91
N ALA A 55 -15.53 -17.18 10.81
CA ALA A 55 -16.89 -16.72 10.56
C ALA A 55 -16.97 -15.71 9.39
N ALA A 56 -15.97 -14.83 9.26
CA ALA A 56 -15.88 -13.90 8.13
C ALA A 56 -15.62 -14.64 6.80
N LEU A 57 -14.74 -15.66 6.82
CA LEU A 57 -14.47 -16.52 5.66
C LEU A 57 -15.67 -17.36 5.24
N ASP A 58 -16.42 -17.90 6.21
CA ASP A 58 -17.68 -18.64 5.97
C ASP A 58 -18.76 -17.75 5.37
N SER A 59 -18.70 -16.45 5.65
CA SER A 59 -19.57 -15.43 5.07
C SER A 59 -19.11 -14.96 3.67
N GLY A 60 -18.02 -15.52 3.15
CA GLY A 60 -17.49 -15.24 1.81
C GLY A 60 -16.49 -14.09 1.73
N VAL A 61 -16.15 -13.42 2.84
CA VAL A 61 -15.07 -12.43 2.85
C VAL A 61 -13.73 -13.16 2.85
N ASN A 62 -12.78 -12.74 2.02
CA ASN A 62 -11.49 -13.43 1.86
C ASN A 62 -10.27 -12.50 2.02
N HIS A 63 -10.52 -11.26 2.42
CA HIS A 63 -9.48 -10.25 2.67
C HIS A 63 -9.69 -9.68 4.07
N ILE A 64 -8.68 -9.85 4.93
CA ILE A 64 -8.76 -9.48 6.33
C ILE A 64 -7.59 -8.59 6.72
N ARG A 65 -7.88 -7.59 7.55
CA ARG A 65 -6.89 -6.75 8.21
C ARG A 65 -7.07 -6.83 9.71
N ILE A 66 -6.01 -7.15 10.43
CA ILE A 66 -5.95 -6.95 11.88
C ILE A 66 -5.70 -5.46 12.13
N GLY A 67 -6.74 -4.78 12.60
CA GLY A 67 -6.76 -3.37 12.95
C GLY A 67 -7.07 -3.15 14.43
N GLY A 68 -7.43 -1.92 14.79
CA GLY A 68 -7.79 -1.51 16.16
C GLY A 68 -6.64 -1.50 17.18
N ALA A 69 -5.65 -2.39 17.02
CA ALA A 69 -4.43 -2.41 17.80
C ALA A 69 -3.62 -1.12 17.60
N THR A 70 -3.21 -0.50 18.71
CA THR A 70 -2.29 0.65 18.67
C THR A 70 -0.89 0.27 18.24
N ASP A 71 -0.53 -1.00 18.42
CA ASP A 71 0.76 -1.59 18.13
C ASP A 71 0.66 -3.12 18.17
N ILE A 72 1.01 -3.75 17.06
CA ILE A 72 0.99 -5.21 16.92
C ILE A 72 2.04 -5.92 17.80
N TYR A 73 3.18 -5.27 18.07
CA TYR A 73 4.28 -5.87 18.84
C TYR A 73 3.96 -6.00 20.33
N THR A 74 2.98 -5.24 20.81
CA THR A 74 2.61 -5.24 22.23
C THR A 74 1.42 -6.11 22.57
N TYR A 75 0.86 -6.86 21.62
CA TYR A 75 -0.22 -7.80 21.89
C TYR A 75 0.20 -8.80 22.99
N LYS A 76 -0.47 -8.72 24.15
CA LYS A 76 -0.14 -9.50 25.36
C LYS A 76 1.34 -9.40 25.80
N ALA A 77 1.98 -8.24 25.58
CA ALA A 77 3.34 -7.97 26.05
C ALA A 77 3.46 -7.98 27.59
N GLU A 78 4.68 -8.24 28.06
CA GLU A 78 5.01 -8.26 29.48
C GLU A 78 5.37 -6.86 30.00
N GLY A 79 5.03 -6.59 31.27
CA GLY A 79 5.39 -5.32 31.91
C GLY A 79 4.60 -4.10 31.41
N VAL A 80 3.46 -4.27 30.73
CA VAL A 80 2.61 -3.17 30.21
C VAL A 80 2.24 -2.12 31.26
N ARG A 81 2.13 -2.52 32.52
CA ARG A 81 1.82 -1.59 33.62
C ARG A 81 3.04 -0.86 34.15
N ASP A 82 4.22 -1.44 34.04
CA ASP A 82 5.39 -1.06 34.85
C ASP A 82 6.53 -0.49 34.02
N LEU A 83 6.64 -0.91 32.76
CA LEU A 83 7.69 -0.50 31.84
C LEU A 83 7.22 0.61 30.90
N GLU A 84 8.11 1.53 30.57
CA GLU A 84 7.89 2.50 29.48
C GLU A 84 7.87 1.80 28.11
N TYR A 85 8.74 0.79 27.95
CA TYR A 85 8.81 -0.08 26.79
C TYR A 85 8.52 -1.52 27.23
N PRO A 86 7.24 -1.95 27.20
CA PRO A 86 6.87 -3.33 27.49
C PRO A 86 7.60 -4.31 26.59
N ILE A 87 7.91 -5.50 27.12
CA ILE A 87 8.67 -6.53 26.41
C ILE A 87 7.70 -7.30 25.51
N PRO A 88 7.87 -7.29 24.17
CA PRO A 88 7.02 -8.05 23.27
C PRO A 88 6.98 -9.54 23.62
N ASN A 89 5.79 -10.13 23.55
CA ASN A 89 5.61 -11.57 23.65
C ASN A 89 5.27 -12.13 22.25
N PRO A 90 6.18 -12.86 21.59
CA PRO A 90 5.94 -13.32 20.22
C PRO A 90 4.85 -14.38 20.08
N GLU A 91 4.66 -15.24 21.08
CA GLU A 91 3.82 -16.44 20.96
C GLU A 91 2.32 -16.12 20.68
N PRO A 92 1.66 -15.21 21.41
CA PRO A 92 0.25 -14.84 21.18
C PRO A 92 -0.06 -14.42 19.74
N ILE A 93 0.71 -13.48 19.19
CA ILE A 93 0.47 -12.99 17.83
C ILE A 93 0.84 -14.05 16.79
N ALA A 94 1.88 -14.86 17.04
CA ALA A 94 2.25 -15.95 16.15
C ALA A 94 1.12 -17.00 16.02
N LYS A 95 0.44 -17.34 17.12
CA LYS A 95 -0.74 -18.24 17.10
C LYS A 95 -1.84 -17.71 16.18
N ILE A 96 -2.18 -16.43 16.28
CA ILE A 96 -3.21 -15.81 15.43
C ILE A 96 -2.76 -15.81 13.97
N LEU A 97 -1.52 -15.38 13.72
CA LEU A 97 -1.01 -15.20 12.36
C LEU A 97 -0.84 -16.53 11.61
N HIS A 98 -0.37 -17.58 12.28
CA HIS A 98 -0.28 -18.92 11.70
C HIS A 98 -1.65 -19.58 11.61
N GLY A 99 -2.46 -19.51 12.67
CA GLY A 99 -3.80 -20.11 12.68
C GLY A 99 -4.71 -19.54 11.59
N ALA A 100 -4.65 -18.22 11.34
CA ALA A 100 -5.41 -17.60 10.26
C ALA A 100 -4.99 -18.11 8.87
N ARG A 101 -3.72 -18.54 8.71
CA ARG A 101 -3.17 -19.08 7.46
C ARG A 101 -3.43 -20.55 7.23
N GLU A 102 -3.97 -21.27 8.22
CA GLU A 102 -4.46 -22.65 8.01
C GLU A 102 -5.67 -22.69 7.06
N ASP A 103 -6.41 -21.58 6.94
CA ASP A 103 -7.53 -21.46 6.01
C ASP A 103 -7.09 -20.84 4.66
N GLU A 104 -6.97 -21.67 3.63
CA GLU A 104 -6.56 -21.26 2.28
C GLU A 104 -7.52 -20.25 1.61
N ARG A 105 -8.74 -20.08 2.14
CA ARG A 105 -9.68 -19.06 1.64
C ARG A 105 -9.19 -17.64 1.93
N LEU A 106 -8.31 -17.46 2.92
CA LEU A 106 -7.74 -16.17 3.28
C LEU A 106 -6.70 -15.72 2.24
N LYS A 107 -7.15 -14.92 1.27
CA LYS A 107 -6.30 -14.42 0.18
C LYS A 107 -5.38 -13.29 0.63
N ILE A 108 -5.97 -12.25 1.23
CA ILE A 108 -5.22 -11.06 1.67
C ILE A 108 -5.28 -10.97 3.19
N PHE A 109 -4.11 -10.95 3.83
CA PHE A 109 -4.01 -10.83 5.27
C PHE A 109 -2.95 -9.82 5.68
N HIS A 110 -3.38 -8.73 6.31
CA HIS A 110 -2.52 -7.59 6.67
C HIS A 110 -2.70 -7.23 8.14
N VAL A 111 -1.72 -6.51 8.69
CA VAL A 111 -1.82 -5.80 9.97
C VAL A 111 -1.82 -4.29 9.72
N ASP A 112 -1.88 -3.51 10.80
CA ASP A 112 -1.90 -2.05 10.74
C ASP A 112 -0.73 -1.37 11.44
N ASN A 113 -0.83 -1.16 12.74
CA ASN A 113 0.06 -0.27 13.48
C ASN A 113 1.22 -1.04 14.09
N GLY A 114 2.38 -0.38 14.13
CA GLY A 114 3.54 -0.84 14.88
C GLY A 114 4.16 0.31 15.64
N ASN A 115 4.66 0.02 16.84
CA ASN A 115 5.36 1.01 17.64
C ASN A 115 6.88 0.93 17.40
N PRO A 116 7.48 1.92 16.73
CA PRO A 116 8.93 1.92 16.48
C PRO A 116 9.80 1.91 17.74
N SER A 117 9.38 2.54 18.85
CA SER A 117 10.19 2.51 20.08
C SER A 117 10.20 1.11 20.71
N ILE A 118 9.06 0.41 20.69
CA ILE A 118 9.01 -0.99 21.17
C ILE A 118 9.95 -1.89 20.35
N VAL A 119 9.93 -1.76 19.02
CA VAL A 119 10.83 -2.51 18.14
C VAL A 119 12.29 -2.20 18.44
N ALA A 120 12.64 -0.91 18.58
CA ALA A 120 14.02 -0.48 18.79
C ALA A 120 14.59 -0.92 20.14
N GLU A 121 13.78 -0.91 21.20
CA GLU A 121 14.22 -1.27 22.55
C GLU A 121 14.19 -2.78 22.81
N ASN A 122 13.52 -3.56 21.95
CA ASN A 122 13.32 -5.00 22.14
C ASN A 122 13.60 -5.79 20.85
N LEU A 123 14.77 -5.61 20.24
CA LEU A 123 15.09 -6.17 18.93
C LEU A 123 14.95 -7.69 18.83
N GLU A 124 15.34 -8.45 19.85
CA GLU A 124 15.29 -9.92 19.82
C GLU A 124 13.84 -10.44 19.70
N PRO A 125 12.92 -10.18 20.64
CA PRO A 125 11.54 -10.63 20.49
C PRO A 125 10.80 -9.91 19.34
N ALA A 126 11.17 -8.65 19.02
CA ALA A 126 10.63 -7.99 17.83
C ALA A 126 11.05 -8.70 16.54
N THR A 127 12.26 -9.28 16.48
CA THR A 127 12.72 -10.06 15.32
C THR A 127 11.82 -11.27 15.06
N GLU A 128 11.42 -11.98 16.12
CA GLU A 128 10.53 -13.14 16.00
C GLU A 128 9.16 -12.74 15.46
N ILE A 129 8.58 -11.66 15.99
CA ILE A 129 7.29 -11.13 15.52
C ILE A 129 7.41 -10.65 14.07
N THR A 130 8.45 -9.89 13.72
CA THR A 130 8.69 -9.40 12.36
C THR A 130 8.82 -10.54 11.36
N LYS A 131 9.62 -11.57 11.68
CA LYS A 131 9.77 -12.75 10.80
C LYS A 131 8.46 -13.51 10.64
N THR A 132 7.69 -13.64 11.72
CA THR A 132 6.36 -14.25 11.68
C THR A 132 5.46 -13.48 10.73
N MET A 133 5.36 -12.16 10.87
CA MET A 133 4.60 -11.31 9.97
C MET A 133 5.08 -11.39 8.52
N VAL A 134 6.38 -11.41 8.26
CA VAL A 134 6.92 -11.54 6.88
C VAL A 134 6.56 -12.89 6.25
N ASN A 135 6.42 -13.94 7.05
CA ASN A 135 6.08 -15.28 6.57
C ASN A 135 4.57 -15.51 6.45
N THR A 136 3.75 -14.82 7.23
CA THR A 136 2.30 -15.05 7.27
C THR A 136 1.49 -13.93 6.64
N LEU A 137 1.96 -12.69 6.54
CA LEU A 137 1.19 -11.63 5.90
C LEU A 137 1.29 -11.70 4.38
N SER A 138 0.23 -11.25 3.71
CA SER A 138 0.27 -11.07 2.26
C SER A 138 1.21 -9.90 1.94
N ASP A 139 1.90 -9.99 0.80
CA ASP A 139 2.82 -8.94 0.38
C ASP A 139 2.12 -7.59 0.22
N GLY A 140 2.86 -6.50 0.43
CA GLY A 140 2.30 -5.16 0.53
C GLY A 140 1.74 -4.82 1.90
N ALA A 141 1.98 -5.66 2.92
CA ALA A 141 1.74 -5.30 4.31
C ALA A 141 2.60 -4.10 4.70
N VAL A 142 2.03 -3.22 5.53
CA VAL A 142 2.72 -2.01 5.99
C VAL A 142 2.47 -1.82 7.46
N LEU A 143 3.54 -1.60 8.22
CA LEU A 143 3.45 -1.17 9.61
C LEU A 143 3.40 0.35 9.65
N SER A 144 2.28 0.90 10.07
CA SER A 144 2.11 2.35 10.26
C SER A 144 2.87 2.78 11.52
N PHE A 145 4.02 3.43 11.35
CA PHE A 145 4.82 3.98 12.43
C PHE A 145 4.44 5.44 12.71
N GLY A 146 4.36 5.75 14.00
CA GLY A 146 4.18 7.10 14.53
C GLY A 146 5.49 7.68 15.05
N LEU A 147 6.07 8.63 14.31
CA LEU A 147 7.10 9.55 14.79
C LEU A 147 6.50 10.91 15.12
N GLU A 148 5.57 11.37 14.27
CA GLU A 148 4.89 12.66 14.30
C GLU A 148 5.78 13.88 14.04
N SER A 149 6.95 13.97 14.69
CA SER A 149 7.97 14.99 14.45
C SER A 149 9.35 14.49 14.86
N ALA A 150 10.38 14.81 14.06
CA ALA A 150 11.79 14.58 14.35
C ALA A 150 12.39 15.63 15.29
N ASP A 151 11.66 16.70 15.59
CA ASP A 151 12.12 17.76 16.49
C ASP A 151 12.09 17.27 17.96
N PRO A 152 13.24 17.21 18.65
CA PRO A 152 13.31 16.75 20.04
C PRO A 152 12.46 17.58 21.00
N THR A 153 12.30 18.88 20.73
CA THR A 153 11.48 19.79 21.55
C THR A 153 10.00 19.42 21.43
N VAL A 154 9.55 19.20 20.19
CA VAL A 154 8.18 18.74 19.90
C VAL A 154 7.95 17.35 20.50
N HIS A 155 8.94 16.46 20.40
CA HIS A 155 8.90 15.12 20.99
C HIS A 155 8.64 15.17 22.50
N GLU A 156 9.43 15.96 23.24
CA GLU A 156 9.31 16.08 24.69
C GLU A 156 7.98 16.74 25.10
N ILE A 157 7.62 17.87 24.48
CA ILE A 157 6.42 18.63 24.85
C ILE A 157 5.14 17.81 24.62
N ASN A 158 5.09 17.01 23.55
CA ASN A 158 3.89 16.26 23.16
C ASN A 158 3.88 14.80 23.64
N TRP A 159 4.94 14.36 24.33
CA TRP A 159 5.14 12.97 24.76
C TRP A 159 5.04 12.00 23.57
N LEU A 160 5.73 12.33 22.48
CA LEU A 160 5.71 11.52 21.28
C LEU A 160 6.27 10.12 21.54
N ASN A 161 5.91 9.20 20.66
CA ASN A 161 6.08 7.78 20.90
C ASN A 161 7.52 7.28 20.74
N CYS A 162 8.24 7.84 19.77
CA CYS A 162 9.62 7.48 19.49
C CYS A 162 10.41 8.72 19.12
N ASN A 163 11.72 8.67 19.31
CA ASN A 163 12.66 9.65 18.77
C ASN A 163 13.18 9.18 17.38
N ALA A 164 13.95 10.05 16.71
CA ALA A 164 14.48 9.77 15.37
C ALA A 164 15.46 8.59 15.31
N GLU A 165 16.23 8.34 16.38
CA GLU A 165 17.18 7.23 16.46
C GLU A 165 16.44 5.88 16.58
N GLN A 166 15.51 5.79 17.53
CA GLN A 166 14.63 4.62 17.70
C GLN A 166 13.86 4.33 16.41
N LEU A 167 13.29 5.36 15.77
CA LEU A 167 12.62 5.19 14.48
C LEU A 167 13.56 4.61 13.43
N THR A 168 14.78 5.14 13.30
CA THR A 168 15.75 4.68 12.30
C THR A 168 16.13 3.22 12.54
N THR A 169 16.33 2.82 13.80
CA THR A 169 16.58 1.42 14.18
C THR A 169 15.41 0.52 13.79
N ALA A 170 14.17 0.92 14.10
CA ALA A 170 12.98 0.15 13.75
C ALA A 170 12.79 0.05 12.22
N ILE A 171 12.96 1.14 11.47
CA ILE A 171 12.86 1.14 10.00
C ILE A 171 13.91 0.19 9.39
N ARG A 172 15.14 0.24 9.90
CA ARG A 172 16.21 -0.67 9.45
C ARG A 172 15.84 -2.12 9.70
N HIS A 173 15.35 -2.42 10.90
CA HIS A 173 14.89 -3.75 11.29
C HIS A 173 13.80 -4.28 10.35
N ILE A 174 12.75 -3.50 10.06
CA ILE A 174 11.70 -3.94 9.12
C ILE A 174 12.23 -4.11 7.70
N ASN A 175 13.11 -3.21 7.23
CA ASN A 175 13.71 -3.32 5.90
C ASN A 175 14.57 -4.57 5.75
N GLU A 176 15.31 -4.98 6.78
CA GLU A 176 16.15 -6.17 6.76
C GLU A 176 15.37 -7.44 6.40
N PHE A 177 14.18 -7.61 6.99
CA PHE A 177 13.37 -8.82 6.79
C PHE A 177 12.29 -8.66 5.71
N GLY A 178 11.71 -7.46 5.58
CA GLY A 178 10.47 -7.25 4.82
C GLY A 178 10.64 -6.67 3.42
N LYS A 179 11.81 -6.13 3.06
CA LYS A 179 12.04 -5.43 1.79
C LYS A 179 11.94 -6.31 0.55
N GLY A 180 12.12 -7.63 0.70
CA GLY A 180 12.00 -8.59 -0.40
C GLY A 180 10.62 -8.56 -1.07
N ARG A 181 10.55 -8.84 -2.37
CA ARG A 181 9.27 -8.90 -3.09
C ARG A 181 8.52 -10.21 -2.79
N GLY A 182 7.20 -10.12 -2.68
CA GLY A 182 6.30 -11.26 -2.66
C GLY A 182 5.68 -11.56 -4.03
N GLU A 183 4.70 -12.45 -4.02
CA GLU A 183 4.11 -13.07 -5.21
C GLU A 183 3.32 -12.09 -6.10
N ARG A 184 2.70 -11.06 -5.51
CA ARG A 184 1.93 -10.05 -6.24
C ARG A 184 2.78 -8.87 -6.70
N GLY A 185 4.11 -8.96 -6.53
CA GLY A 185 5.10 -7.96 -6.95
C GLY A 185 5.34 -6.83 -5.94
N LEU A 186 4.65 -6.86 -4.79
CA LEU A 186 4.83 -5.89 -3.71
C LEU A 186 5.95 -6.33 -2.75
N PRO A 187 6.63 -5.40 -2.06
CA PRO A 187 7.49 -5.75 -0.92
C PRO A 187 6.69 -6.47 0.17
N LYS A 188 7.23 -7.50 0.82
CA LYS A 188 6.51 -8.32 1.80
C LYS A 188 5.99 -7.49 2.98
N LEU A 189 6.86 -6.70 3.59
CA LEU A 189 6.54 -5.85 4.73
C LEU A 189 7.42 -4.60 4.70
N LEU A 190 6.82 -3.42 4.81
CA LEU A 190 7.59 -2.17 4.90
C LEU A 190 7.01 -1.24 5.96
N PRO A 191 7.83 -0.34 6.53
CA PRO A 191 7.31 0.71 7.40
C PRO A 191 6.61 1.80 6.57
N GLY A 192 5.51 2.33 7.09
CA GLY A 192 4.93 3.61 6.71
C GLY A 192 5.22 4.63 7.81
N LEU A 193 5.34 5.91 7.47
CA LEU A 193 5.68 6.96 8.43
C LEU A 193 4.60 8.03 8.48
N ASN A 194 4.26 8.49 9.69
CA ASN A 194 3.30 9.56 9.92
C ASN A 194 3.98 10.77 10.56
N PHE A 195 3.76 11.94 9.95
CA PHE A 195 4.05 13.27 10.51
C PHE A 195 2.76 14.01 10.82
N ILE A 196 2.77 14.79 11.90
CA ILE A 196 1.63 15.61 12.34
C ILE A 196 2.12 17.04 12.59
N ALA A 197 1.62 17.98 11.80
CA ALA A 197 1.85 19.40 11.98
C ALA A 197 0.86 20.01 12.98
N GLY A 198 1.22 21.14 13.59
CA GLY A 198 0.42 21.88 14.58
C GLY A 198 0.60 21.38 16.02
N LEU A 199 1.58 20.50 16.25
CA LEU A 199 1.93 20.06 17.60
C LEU A 199 2.62 21.16 18.39
N ASN A 200 2.44 21.16 19.72
CA ASN A 200 2.97 22.22 20.58
C ASN A 200 4.51 22.26 20.56
N GLY A 201 5.08 23.45 20.35
CA GLY A 201 6.52 23.65 20.20
C GLY A 201 7.03 23.52 18.77
N GLU A 202 6.16 23.23 17.80
CA GLU A 202 6.57 23.16 16.38
C GLU A 202 6.99 24.54 15.88
N THR A 203 8.08 24.58 15.11
CA THR A 203 8.60 25.78 14.46
C THR A 203 8.93 25.47 13.00
N ASP A 204 9.24 26.49 12.20
CA ASP A 204 9.68 26.29 10.82
C ASP A 204 10.91 25.35 10.73
N LYS A 205 11.78 25.36 11.75
CA LYS A 205 12.94 24.47 11.86
C LYS A 205 12.54 23.00 12.06
N SER A 206 11.39 22.73 12.66
CA SER A 206 10.90 21.36 12.86
C SER A 206 10.65 20.66 11.52
N TYR A 207 10.13 21.39 10.52
CA TYR A 207 9.95 20.85 9.16
C TYR A 207 11.29 20.54 8.47
N GLN A 208 12.32 21.35 8.71
CA GLN A 208 13.66 21.08 8.21
C GLN A 208 14.22 19.78 8.82
N MET A 209 14.10 19.60 10.14
CA MET A 209 14.54 18.37 10.83
C MET A 209 13.80 17.13 10.30
N ASN A 210 12.48 17.24 10.06
CA ASN A 210 11.70 16.17 9.47
C ASN A 210 12.22 15.76 8.09
N LEU A 211 12.55 16.74 7.25
CA LEU A 211 13.07 16.50 5.90
C LEU A 211 14.49 15.93 5.93
N GLU A 212 15.37 16.45 6.80
CA GLU A 212 16.73 15.94 7.01
C GLU A 212 16.72 14.47 7.45
N LEU A 213 15.82 14.09 8.36
CA LEU A 213 15.61 12.70 8.73
C LEU A 213 15.24 11.82 7.52
N LEU A 214 14.30 12.27 6.68
CA LEU A 214 13.89 11.51 5.49
C LEU A 214 15.04 11.34 4.49
N HIS A 215 15.84 12.38 4.27
CA HIS A 215 17.04 12.28 3.43
C HIS A 215 18.07 11.31 4.03
N ASN A 216 18.26 11.32 5.35
CA ASN A 216 19.17 10.42 6.04
C ASN A 216 18.72 8.96 5.96
N LEU A 217 17.41 8.68 6.08
CA LEU A 217 16.87 7.32 5.88
C LEU A 217 17.11 6.85 4.44
N ARG A 218 16.85 7.72 3.46
CA ARG A 218 17.04 7.40 2.04
C ARG A 218 18.51 7.18 1.69
N SER A 219 19.43 7.98 2.22
CA SER A 219 20.87 7.82 1.93
C SER A 219 21.42 6.48 2.43
N GLN A 220 20.74 5.84 3.37
CA GLN A 220 21.04 4.50 3.87
C GLN A 220 20.32 3.38 3.10
N GLY A 221 19.57 3.71 2.02
CA GLY A 221 18.82 2.74 1.23
C GLY A 221 17.61 2.14 1.93
N LEU A 222 17.11 2.81 2.99
CA LEU A 222 15.93 2.37 3.73
C LEU A 222 14.65 2.80 3.02
N TRP A 223 13.74 1.86 2.80
CA TRP A 223 12.46 2.13 2.16
C TRP A 223 11.38 2.41 3.19
N LEU A 224 10.59 3.44 2.88
CA LEU A 224 9.31 3.74 3.49
C LEU A 224 8.24 3.52 2.43
N ARG A 225 7.23 2.71 2.72
CA ARG A 225 6.17 2.44 1.74
C ARG A 225 5.28 3.66 1.49
N ARG A 226 5.08 4.49 2.52
CA ARG A 226 4.30 5.72 2.45
C ARG A 226 4.75 6.71 3.52
N ILE A 227 4.70 7.99 3.17
CA ILE A 227 4.83 9.10 4.11
C ILE A 227 3.51 9.88 4.13
N ASN A 228 2.87 9.85 5.30
CA ASN A 228 1.61 10.52 5.55
C ASN A 228 1.88 11.77 6.39
N ILE A 229 1.37 12.91 5.92
CA ILE A 229 1.57 14.21 6.55
C ILE A 229 0.18 14.77 6.82
N ARG A 230 -0.17 14.92 8.09
CA ARG A 230 -1.47 15.43 8.55
C ARG A 230 -1.27 16.67 9.41
N GLN A 231 -2.36 17.33 9.73
CA GLN A 231 -2.42 18.38 10.73
C GLN A 231 -3.22 17.84 11.92
N VAL A 232 -2.79 18.17 13.14
CA VAL A 232 -3.56 17.85 14.34
C VAL A 232 -4.82 18.69 14.38
N GLU A 233 -5.93 18.10 14.83
CA GLU A 233 -7.18 18.79 15.08
C GLU A 233 -7.50 18.76 16.57
N GLY A 234 -7.98 19.88 17.12
CA GLY A 234 -8.43 19.96 18.51
C GLY A 234 -8.05 21.26 19.21
N ARG A 235 -8.70 21.55 20.34
CA ARG A 235 -8.38 22.72 21.18
C ARG A 235 -7.06 22.49 21.91
N GLY A 236 -6.22 23.53 21.98
CA GLY A 236 -4.93 23.50 22.71
C GLY A 236 -3.72 23.05 21.88
N PHE A 237 -3.90 22.91 20.56
CA PHE A 237 -2.83 22.79 19.59
C PHE A 237 -2.57 24.13 18.91
N GLN A 238 -1.37 24.30 18.38
CA GLN A 238 -0.95 25.55 17.73
C GLN A 238 -1.34 25.56 16.25
N ASP A 239 -1.49 26.77 15.71
CA ASP A 239 -1.66 26.97 14.27
C ASP A 239 -0.36 26.61 13.53
N ILE A 240 -0.52 26.13 12.29
CA ILE A 240 0.59 25.78 11.43
C ILE A 240 1.13 27.00 10.66
N SER A 241 2.44 27.02 10.44
CA SER A 241 3.06 27.95 9.49
C SER A 241 2.80 27.44 8.06
N GLU A 242 1.81 28.03 7.37
CA GLU A 242 1.28 27.46 6.11
C GLU A 242 2.33 27.31 5.01
N GLU A 243 3.19 28.31 4.82
CA GLU A 243 4.18 28.31 3.75
C GLU A 243 5.27 27.25 3.99
N PRO A 244 5.94 27.21 5.16
CA PRO A 244 6.87 26.13 5.52
C PRO A 244 6.23 24.75 5.47
N PHE A 245 5.00 24.59 5.97
CA PHE A 245 4.29 23.31 5.91
C PHE A 245 4.02 22.86 4.47
N ARG A 246 3.62 23.79 3.58
CA ARG A 246 3.42 23.51 2.16
C ARG A 246 4.73 23.16 1.46
N ALA A 247 5.81 23.87 1.77
CA ALA A 247 7.14 23.60 1.26
C ALA A 247 7.62 22.19 1.67
N PHE A 248 7.47 21.83 2.95
CA PHE A 248 7.77 20.49 3.47
C PHE A 248 6.98 19.40 2.73
N LYS A 249 5.66 19.55 2.60
CA LYS A 249 4.84 18.58 1.87
C LYS A 249 5.32 18.42 0.43
N LYS A 250 5.65 19.52 -0.25
CA LYS A 250 6.13 19.51 -1.64
C LYS A 250 7.47 18.78 -1.74
N ALA A 251 8.44 19.13 -0.90
CA ALA A 251 9.75 18.48 -0.85
C ALA A 251 9.63 16.96 -0.61
N VAL A 252 8.79 16.53 0.35
CA VAL A 252 8.55 15.10 0.58
C VAL A 252 7.99 14.40 -0.66
N ARG A 253 7.07 15.02 -1.40
CA ARG A 253 6.50 14.41 -2.62
C ARG A 253 7.51 14.31 -3.77
N GLU A 254 8.29 15.37 -3.98
CA GLU A 254 9.19 15.48 -5.12
C GLU A 254 10.54 14.78 -4.89
N GLU A 255 11.09 14.88 -3.68
CA GLU A 255 12.46 14.46 -3.38
C GLU A 255 12.54 13.12 -2.64
N ILE A 256 11.45 12.66 -2.03
CA ILE A 256 11.40 11.43 -1.24
C ILE A 256 10.45 10.41 -1.87
N ASP A 257 9.13 10.66 -1.88
CA ASP A 257 8.15 9.65 -2.29
C ASP A 257 8.35 9.19 -3.74
N THR A 258 8.55 10.13 -4.68
CA THR A 258 8.72 9.81 -6.11
C THR A 258 9.90 8.87 -6.34
N ILE A 259 11.03 9.14 -5.66
CA ILE A 259 12.25 8.35 -5.83
C ILE A 259 12.10 6.98 -5.15
N LEU A 260 11.54 6.94 -3.94
CA LEU A 260 11.25 5.68 -3.26
C LEU A 260 10.31 4.80 -4.07
N LEU A 261 9.31 5.36 -4.76
CA LEU A 261 8.43 4.61 -5.64
C LEU A 261 9.15 4.06 -6.88
N GLN A 262 10.10 4.81 -7.46
CA GLN A 262 10.92 4.32 -8.58
C GLN A 262 11.81 3.15 -8.16
N GLU A 263 12.41 3.23 -6.97
CA GLU A 263 13.22 2.14 -6.40
C GLU A 263 12.37 0.91 -6.04
N MET A 264 11.21 1.13 -5.40
CA MET A 264 10.29 0.07 -4.98
C MET A 264 9.57 -0.58 -6.17
N PHE A 265 9.31 0.14 -7.25
CA PHE A 265 8.54 -0.36 -8.40
C PHE A 265 9.21 0.01 -9.73
N PRO A 266 10.41 -0.49 -10.06
CA PRO A 266 11.08 -0.15 -11.32
C PRO A 266 10.19 -0.40 -12.54
N LEU A 267 10.42 0.34 -13.63
CA LEU A 267 9.71 0.11 -14.90
C LEU A 267 9.85 -1.35 -15.33
N GLY A 268 8.75 -1.94 -15.84
CA GLY A 268 8.70 -3.37 -16.15
C GLY A 268 8.32 -4.27 -14.98
N THR A 269 8.21 -3.74 -13.75
CA THR A 269 7.72 -4.52 -12.61
C THR A 269 6.30 -5.00 -12.88
N LYS A 270 6.07 -6.31 -12.75
CA LYS A 270 4.72 -6.89 -12.78
C LYS A 270 4.07 -6.73 -11.41
N LEU A 271 2.86 -6.19 -11.37
CA LEU A 271 1.98 -6.23 -10.19
C LEU A 271 0.73 -7.04 -10.54
N SER A 272 0.39 -8.00 -9.68
CA SER A 272 -0.73 -8.91 -9.92
C SER A 272 -2.00 -8.46 -9.20
N ASP A 273 -3.17 -8.79 -9.74
CA ASP A 273 -4.47 -8.57 -9.07
C ASP A 273 -4.75 -7.10 -8.67
N VAL A 274 -4.50 -6.15 -9.57
CA VAL A 274 -4.97 -4.77 -9.37
C VAL A 274 -6.48 -4.74 -9.56
N TRP A 275 -7.21 -4.29 -8.54
CA TRP A 275 -8.65 -4.14 -8.56
C TRP A 275 -9.06 -2.76 -9.08
N TRP A 276 -9.83 -2.70 -10.17
CA TRP A 276 -10.25 -1.45 -10.79
C TRP A 276 -11.48 -0.87 -10.14
N GLU A 277 -11.41 0.41 -9.75
CA GLU A 277 -12.38 1.02 -8.83
C GLU A 277 -13.03 2.30 -9.34
N ALA A 278 -12.39 3.02 -10.28
CA ALA A 278 -12.92 4.27 -10.78
C ALA A 278 -12.45 4.58 -12.21
N HIS A 279 -13.30 5.24 -12.99
CA HIS A 279 -12.96 5.83 -14.28
C HIS A 279 -12.79 7.36 -14.20
N GLU A 280 -11.93 7.90 -15.06
CA GLU A 280 -11.60 9.33 -15.26
C GLU A 280 -10.87 10.00 -14.09
N ASN A 281 -11.28 9.70 -12.86
CA ASN A 281 -10.67 10.22 -11.64
C ASN A 281 -10.42 9.08 -10.63
N ARG A 282 -9.60 9.37 -9.62
CA ARG A 282 -9.25 8.40 -8.56
C ARG A 282 -10.35 8.21 -7.49
N ILE A 283 -11.50 8.85 -7.65
CA ILE A 283 -12.58 8.83 -6.65
C ILE A 283 -13.75 8.10 -7.29
N ARG A 284 -14.07 6.92 -6.77
CA ARG A 284 -15.24 6.17 -7.23
C ARG A 284 -16.51 7.00 -7.03
N ARG A 285 -17.26 7.18 -8.11
CA ARG A 285 -18.51 7.97 -8.10
C ARG A 285 -19.74 7.07 -8.09
N PRO A 286 -20.88 7.51 -7.52
CA PRO A 286 -22.10 6.69 -7.44
C PRO A 286 -22.57 6.16 -8.81
N GLU A 287 -22.48 6.97 -9.87
CA GLU A 287 -22.87 6.55 -11.22
C GLU A 287 -22.05 5.33 -11.71
N GLN A 288 -20.80 5.21 -11.26
CA GLN A 288 -19.92 4.08 -11.61
C GLN A 288 -20.28 2.79 -10.88
N VAL A 289 -21.11 2.87 -9.83
CA VAL A 289 -21.68 1.72 -9.12
C VAL A 289 -23.01 1.32 -9.77
N LEU A 290 -23.85 2.33 -10.04
CA LEU A 290 -25.23 2.13 -10.47
C LEU A 290 -25.37 1.76 -11.95
N ASP A 291 -24.50 2.28 -12.83
CA ASP A 291 -24.55 1.99 -14.25
C ASP A 291 -23.68 0.75 -14.59
N PRO A 292 -24.28 -0.38 -15.00
CA PRO A 292 -23.54 -1.58 -15.40
C PRO A 292 -22.59 -1.37 -16.58
N SER A 293 -22.75 -0.31 -17.38
CA SER A 293 -21.88 -0.01 -18.51
C SER A 293 -20.41 0.16 -18.11
N HIS A 294 -20.14 0.61 -16.88
CA HIS A 294 -18.79 0.74 -16.32
C HIS A 294 -18.15 -0.60 -15.97
N ARG A 295 -18.91 -1.69 -15.95
CA ARG A 295 -18.45 -3.06 -15.64
C ARG A 295 -18.51 -3.97 -16.87
N ALA A 296 -18.97 -3.45 -18.00
CA ALA A 296 -19.11 -4.21 -19.22
C ALA A 296 -17.75 -4.39 -19.92
N GLU A 297 -17.38 -5.63 -20.25
CA GLU A 297 -16.12 -5.99 -20.92
C GLU A 297 -15.89 -5.23 -22.24
N VAL A 298 -16.96 -4.81 -22.92
CA VAL A 298 -16.91 -4.02 -24.17
C VAL A 298 -16.17 -2.68 -24.03
N ILE A 299 -15.97 -2.16 -22.81
CA ILE A 299 -15.22 -0.92 -22.61
C ILE A 299 -13.70 -1.12 -22.59
N ARG A 300 -13.21 -2.36 -22.41
CA ARG A 300 -11.77 -2.62 -22.24
C ARG A 300 -10.96 -2.06 -23.40
N GLY A 301 -9.96 -1.26 -23.09
CA GLY A 301 -9.07 -0.62 -24.04
C GLY A 301 -9.67 0.60 -24.78
N LYS A 302 -10.89 1.04 -24.49
CA LYS A 302 -11.41 2.32 -25.00
C LYS A 302 -10.61 3.49 -24.41
N ALA A 303 -10.59 4.62 -25.12
CA ALA A 303 -9.96 5.85 -24.62
C ALA A 303 -10.64 6.30 -23.31
N GLY A 304 -9.82 6.75 -22.35
CA GLY A 304 -10.23 7.15 -21.00
C GLY A 304 -9.10 6.85 -20.02
N ILE A 305 -9.37 6.94 -18.72
CA ILE A 305 -8.42 6.55 -17.67
C ILE A 305 -9.13 5.66 -16.65
N THR A 306 -8.46 4.60 -16.21
CA THR A 306 -8.96 3.74 -15.12
C THR A 306 -7.99 3.79 -13.95
N PHE A 307 -8.52 3.93 -12.75
CA PHE A 307 -7.78 3.87 -11.50
C PHE A 307 -8.12 2.60 -10.73
N GLY A 308 -7.11 2.00 -10.14
CA GLY A 308 -7.19 0.74 -9.41
C GLY A 308 -6.14 0.64 -8.32
N ARG A 309 -6.31 -0.36 -7.46
CA ARG A 309 -5.41 -0.66 -6.34
C ARG A 309 -5.38 -2.16 -6.12
N GLN A 310 -4.23 -2.72 -5.77
CA GLN A 310 -4.22 -4.07 -5.19
C GLN A 310 -4.96 -4.04 -3.85
N ILE A 311 -5.62 -5.13 -3.49
CA ILE A 311 -6.32 -5.21 -2.20
C ILE A 311 -5.27 -5.31 -1.07
N GLY A 312 -5.44 -4.50 -0.03
CA GLY A 312 -4.55 -4.43 1.13
C GLY A 312 -4.83 -3.20 1.99
N ALA A 313 -4.15 -3.09 3.13
CA ALA A 313 -4.34 -1.99 4.09
C ALA A 313 -3.91 -0.60 3.55
N TYR A 314 -2.78 -0.56 2.84
CA TYR A 314 -2.17 0.69 2.36
C TYR A 314 -1.72 0.60 0.89
N PRO A 315 -2.67 0.32 -0.02
CA PRO A 315 -2.34 -0.03 -1.40
C PRO A 315 -1.90 1.19 -2.22
N ILE A 316 -1.11 0.95 -3.27
CA ILE A 316 -0.64 1.99 -4.18
C ILE A 316 -1.72 2.26 -5.24
N LEU A 317 -1.99 3.52 -5.52
CA LEU A 317 -2.87 3.90 -6.62
C LEU A 317 -2.20 3.59 -7.97
N VAL A 318 -2.90 2.86 -8.82
CA VAL A 318 -2.48 2.50 -10.18
C VAL A 318 -3.38 3.21 -11.19
N GLY A 319 -2.80 3.80 -12.23
CA GLY A 319 -3.53 4.41 -13.33
C GLY A 319 -3.22 3.75 -14.68
N LEU A 320 -4.26 3.40 -15.44
CA LEU A 320 -4.16 2.96 -16.84
C LEU A 320 -4.71 4.05 -17.77
N PRO A 321 -4.04 4.38 -18.88
CA PRO A 321 -4.48 5.40 -19.84
C PRO A 321 -5.53 4.86 -20.85
N TYR A 322 -6.42 3.99 -20.37
CA TYR A 322 -7.58 3.47 -21.10
C TYR A 322 -8.60 2.90 -20.11
N LEU A 323 -9.82 2.65 -20.59
CA LEU A 323 -10.90 2.07 -19.80
C LEU A 323 -10.68 0.55 -19.61
N VAL A 324 -10.95 0.07 -18.40
CA VAL A 324 -10.98 -1.35 -18.01
C VAL A 324 -12.23 -1.54 -17.15
N PRO A 325 -12.98 -2.65 -17.30
CA PRO A 325 -14.15 -2.91 -16.46
C PRO A 325 -13.86 -2.72 -14.97
N LEU A 326 -14.68 -1.91 -14.30
CA LEU A 326 -14.60 -1.76 -12.86
C LEU A 326 -15.03 -3.07 -12.17
N GLU A 327 -14.56 -3.24 -10.94
CA GLU A 327 -14.81 -4.44 -10.15
C GLU A 327 -14.26 -5.72 -10.81
N ALA A 328 -13.19 -5.56 -11.59
CA ALA A 328 -12.39 -6.63 -12.15
C ALA A 328 -10.95 -6.51 -11.67
N GLY A 329 -10.26 -7.65 -11.63
CA GLY A 329 -8.82 -7.72 -11.39
C GLY A 329 -8.04 -7.84 -12.70
N SER A 330 -6.88 -7.18 -12.80
CA SER A 330 -5.89 -7.56 -13.80
C SER A 330 -4.44 -7.36 -13.32
N ASP A 331 -3.56 -8.11 -13.95
CA ASP A 331 -2.11 -7.94 -13.81
C ASP A 331 -1.67 -6.74 -14.65
N ILE A 332 -0.73 -5.95 -14.14
CA ILE A 332 -0.17 -4.81 -14.87
C ILE A 332 1.36 -4.84 -14.86
N ILE A 333 1.93 -4.21 -15.88
CA ILE A 333 3.34 -3.85 -15.95
C ILE A 333 3.48 -2.37 -15.65
N VAL A 334 4.38 -2.01 -14.73
CA VAL A 334 4.65 -0.61 -14.35
C VAL A 334 5.34 0.12 -15.51
N THR A 335 4.75 1.24 -15.93
CA THR A 335 5.22 2.07 -17.05
C THR A 335 5.60 3.48 -16.64
N GLY A 336 5.32 3.89 -15.41
CA GLY A 336 5.73 5.19 -14.88
C GLY A 336 5.34 5.40 -13.42
N HIS A 337 5.74 6.55 -12.89
CA HIS A 337 5.53 6.92 -11.49
C HIS A 337 5.01 8.35 -11.39
N GLY A 338 4.06 8.56 -10.48
CA GLY A 338 3.77 9.86 -9.91
C GLY A 338 4.24 9.92 -8.46
N ALA A 339 3.99 11.02 -7.76
CA ALA A 339 4.46 11.19 -6.39
C ALA A 339 3.81 10.23 -5.37
N ARG A 340 2.65 9.64 -5.69
CA ARG A 340 1.92 8.70 -4.81
C ARG A 340 1.16 7.63 -5.59
N SER A 341 1.53 7.41 -6.84
CA SER A 341 0.84 6.52 -7.75
C SER A 341 1.81 5.95 -8.75
N ILE A 342 1.42 4.85 -9.37
CA ILE A 342 2.13 4.25 -10.49
C ILE A 342 1.23 4.27 -11.72
N SER A 343 1.84 4.44 -12.88
CA SER A 343 1.19 4.25 -14.17
C SER A 343 1.51 2.84 -14.65
N GLY A 344 0.57 2.22 -15.36
CA GLY A 344 0.78 0.88 -15.89
C GLY A 344 0.09 0.63 -17.22
N VAL A 345 0.25 -0.61 -17.67
CA VAL A 345 -0.46 -1.23 -18.78
C VAL A 345 -0.79 -2.67 -18.35
N GLU A 346 -1.97 -3.18 -18.68
CA GLU A 346 -2.31 -4.59 -18.44
C GLU A 346 -1.25 -5.52 -19.05
N ALA A 347 -0.91 -6.57 -18.32
CA ALA A 347 -0.05 -7.64 -18.81
C ALA A 347 -0.85 -8.60 -19.69
N ASN A 348 -0.15 -9.41 -20.50
CA ASN A 348 -0.76 -10.42 -21.37
C ASN A 348 -1.84 -9.89 -22.34
N LEU A 349 -1.69 -8.66 -22.82
CA LEU A 349 -2.54 -8.11 -23.87
C LEU A 349 -2.27 -8.84 -25.19
N SER A 350 -3.30 -9.38 -25.85
CA SER A 350 -3.09 -9.96 -27.19
C SER A 350 -2.67 -8.87 -28.18
N ILE A 351 -1.49 -8.98 -28.79
CA ILE A 351 -1.02 -8.05 -29.83
C ILE A 351 -1.98 -8.04 -31.04
N ASN A 352 -2.67 -9.16 -31.25
CA ASN A 352 -3.67 -9.34 -32.29
C ASN A 352 -5.03 -8.68 -31.96
N LYS A 353 -5.24 -8.17 -30.75
CA LYS A 353 -6.49 -7.52 -30.32
C LYS A 353 -6.32 -6.15 -29.69
N ALA A 354 -5.14 -5.85 -29.13
CA ALA A 354 -4.86 -4.63 -28.38
C ALA A 354 -5.34 -3.37 -29.11
N THR A 355 -6.04 -2.49 -28.40
CA THR A 355 -6.53 -1.23 -28.95
C THR A 355 -5.39 -0.24 -29.17
N GLN A 356 -5.67 0.85 -29.88
CA GLN A 356 -4.70 1.94 -30.03
C GLN A 356 -4.28 2.51 -28.67
N SER A 357 -5.23 2.77 -27.75
CA SER A 357 -4.91 3.30 -26.42
C SER A 357 -4.08 2.34 -25.57
N GLN A 358 -4.32 1.04 -25.68
CA GLN A 358 -3.50 0.01 -25.02
C GLN A 358 -2.07 -0.04 -25.58
N LEU A 359 -1.92 0.09 -26.90
CA LEU A 359 -0.60 0.18 -27.54
C LEU A 359 0.15 1.45 -27.11
N GLU A 360 -0.52 2.61 -27.09
CA GLU A 360 0.07 3.89 -26.68
C GLU A 360 0.49 3.93 -25.20
N ALA A 361 -0.08 3.07 -24.36
CA ALA A 361 0.28 2.95 -22.95
C ALA A 361 1.67 2.33 -22.73
N VAL A 362 2.23 1.67 -23.75
CA VAL A 362 3.52 0.99 -23.67
C VAL A 362 4.66 1.97 -23.95
N PRO A 363 5.64 2.12 -23.03
CA PRO A 363 6.82 2.93 -23.27
C PRO A 363 7.50 2.59 -24.60
N GLY A 364 7.76 3.61 -25.42
CA GLY A 364 8.34 3.46 -26.75
C GLY A 364 7.33 3.35 -27.90
N ILE A 365 6.02 3.22 -27.63
CA ILE A 365 4.98 3.19 -28.66
C ILE A 365 4.20 4.51 -28.65
N GLY A 366 4.60 5.45 -29.50
CA GLY A 366 3.83 6.67 -29.73
C GLY A 366 2.59 6.45 -30.59
N LYS A 367 1.68 7.43 -30.64
CA LYS A 367 0.45 7.43 -31.44
C LYS A 367 0.63 6.96 -32.91
N LYS A 368 1.69 7.44 -33.58
CA LYS A 368 2.00 7.03 -34.97
C LYS A 368 2.38 5.54 -35.07
N ALA A 369 3.14 5.05 -34.10
CA ALA A 369 3.56 3.65 -34.04
C ALA A 369 2.36 2.74 -33.75
N ALA A 370 1.54 3.09 -32.75
CA ALA A 370 0.31 2.39 -32.41
C ALA A 370 -0.63 2.28 -33.63
N TRP A 371 -0.85 3.39 -34.35
CA TRP A 371 -1.68 3.39 -35.56
C TRP A 371 -1.11 2.49 -36.68
N ARG A 372 0.22 2.46 -36.83
CA ARG A 372 0.87 1.59 -37.83
C ARG A 372 0.68 0.11 -37.47
N ILE A 373 0.78 -0.27 -36.20
CA ILE A 373 0.49 -1.63 -35.74
C ILE A 373 -0.98 -2.00 -36.02
N VAL A 374 -1.93 -1.13 -35.64
CA VAL A 374 -3.36 -1.36 -35.86
C VAL A 374 -3.69 -1.52 -37.36
N SER A 375 -3.14 -0.65 -38.21
CA SER A 375 -3.39 -0.69 -39.66
C SER A 375 -2.72 -1.88 -40.35
N THR A 376 -1.49 -2.25 -39.97
CA THR A 376 -0.83 -3.48 -40.44
C THR A 376 -1.62 -4.71 -40.02
N ARG A 377 -2.05 -4.77 -38.76
CA ARG A 377 -2.89 -5.85 -38.23
C ARG A 377 -4.18 -5.99 -39.03
N ALA A 378 -4.90 -4.91 -39.26
CA ALA A 378 -6.16 -4.92 -40.02
C ALA A 378 -5.97 -5.45 -41.46
N LYS A 379 -4.83 -5.18 -42.10
CA LYS A 379 -4.49 -5.75 -43.41
C LYS A 379 -4.21 -7.25 -43.32
N ALA A 380 -3.44 -7.68 -42.32
CA ALA A 380 -3.10 -9.08 -42.10
C ALA A 380 -4.33 -9.93 -41.67
N SER A 381 -5.26 -9.36 -40.90
CA SER A 381 -6.52 -10.00 -40.49
C SER A 381 -7.42 -10.40 -41.66
N ARG A 382 -7.24 -9.81 -42.86
CA ARG A 382 -7.96 -10.21 -44.07
C ARG A 382 -7.56 -11.60 -44.56
N LYS A 383 -6.36 -12.06 -44.18
CA LYS A 383 -5.78 -13.34 -44.63
C LYS A 383 -5.80 -14.41 -43.54
N SER A 384 -5.76 -14.03 -42.27
CA SER A 384 -5.73 -14.95 -41.13
C SER A 384 -6.51 -14.39 -39.95
N LYS A 385 -7.18 -15.27 -39.18
CA LYS A 385 -7.81 -14.91 -37.90
C LYS A 385 -6.78 -14.57 -36.82
N ILE A 386 -5.55 -15.09 -36.94
CA ILE A 386 -4.40 -14.77 -36.09
C ILE A 386 -3.36 -14.09 -37.00
N PRO A 387 -3.35 -12.75 -37.07
CA PRO A 387 -2.51 -11.99 -37.98
C PRO A 387 -1.01 -12.20 -37.78
N PHE A 388 -0.57 -12.38 -36.53
CA PHE A 388 0.82 -12.54 -36.15
C PHE A 388 0.99 -13.74 -35.21
N ASP A 389 2.05 -14.50 -35.44
CA ASP A 389 2.45 -15.71 -34.69
C ASP A 389 3.44 -15.41 -33.54
N SER A 390 4.01 -14.20 -33.52
CA SER A 390 4.86 -13.68 -32.46
C SER A 390 4.67 -12.17 -32.28
N VAL A 391 4.98 -11.66 -31.09
CA VAL A 391 4.93 -10.22 -30.80
C VAL A 391 5.91 -9.50 -31.72
N GLU A 392 7.09 -10.07 -31.92
CA GLU A 392 8.14 -9.57 -32.80
C GLU A 392 7.67 -9.44 -34.25
N ALA A 393 6.96 -10.45 -34.78
CA ALA A 393 6.43 -10.39 -36.14
C ALA A 393 5.45 -9.21 -36.33
N ALA A 394 4.64 -8.89 -35.31
CA ALA A 394 3.73 -7.75 -35.36
C ALA A 394 4.49 -6.41 -35.47
N PHE A 395 5.53 -6.22 -34.65
CA PHE A 395 6.36 -5.01 -34.68
C PHE A 395 7.18 -4.90 -35.98
N GLN A 396 7.79 -6.01 -36.43
CA GLN A 396 8.55 -6.08 -37.68
C GLN A 396 7.66 -5.78 -38.90
N ALA A 397 6.47 -6.37 -38.99
CA ALA A 397 5.53 -6.11 -40.07
C ALA A 397 5.04 -4.65 -40.06
N ALA A 398 4.95 -4.04 -38.87
CA ALA A 398 4.68 -2.62 -38.70
C ALA A 398 5.93 -1.75 -38.87
N GLY A 399 7.11 -2.30 -39.17
CA GLY A 399 8.36 -1.56 -39.36
C GLY A 399 8.72 -0.67 -38.17
N ILE A 400 8.51 -1.19 -36.95
CA ILE A 400 8.80 -0.54 -35.68
C ILE A 400 9.77 -1.43 -34.90
N GLN A 401 10.74 -0.81 -34.22
CA GLN A 401 11.60 -1.53 -33.28
C GLN A 401 10.77 -1.99 -32.08
N THR A 402 10.83 -3.28 -31.76
CA THR A 402 10.12 -3.85 -30.61
C THR A 402 10.65 -3.22 -29.31
N PRO A 403 9.79 -2.55 -28.52
CA PRO A 403 10.18 -2.05 -27.20
C PRO A 403 10.57 -3.21 -26.27
N GLU A 404 11.53 -3.00 -25.37
CA GLU A 404 12.00 -4.04 -24.45
C GLU A 404 10.88 -4.63 -23.59
N VAL A 405 10.01 -3.76 -23.07
CA VAL A 405 8.87 -4.16 -22.22
C VAL A 405 7.74 -4.85 -23.01
N ALA A 406 7.75 -4.78 -24.35
CA ALA A 406 6.65 -5.31 -25.17
C ALA A 406 6.43 -6.81 -24.98
N LYS A 407 7.50 -7.58 -24.72
CA LYS A 407 7.42 -9.03 -24.44
C LYS A 407 6.73 -9.37 -23.12
N GLN A 408 6.76 -8.44 -22.16
CA GLN A 408 6.09 -8.60 -20.86
C GLN A 408 4.63 -8.17 -20.93
N VAL A 409 4.33 -7.20 -21.81
CA VAL A 409 2.98 -6.64 -21.98
C VAL A 409 2.13 -7.49 -22.91
N PHE A 410 2.69 -7.95 -24.03
CA PHE A 410 1.91 -8.58 -25.08
C PHE A 410 2.05 -10.10 -25.13
N SER A 411 0.95 -10.76 -25.44
CA SER A 411 0.86 -12.17 -25.84
C SER A 411 0.31 -12.28 -27.27
N ILE A 412 0.20 -13.50 -27.79
CA ILE A 412 -0.41 -13.75 -29.11
C ILE A 412 -1.93 -13.80 -29.05
#